data_AF-A0A351SPI3-F1
#
_entry.id   AF-A0A351SPI3-F1
#
_cell.length_a   1.000
_cell.length_b   1.000
_cell.length_c   1.000
_cell.angle_alpha   90.00
_cell.angle_beta   90.00
_cell.angle_gamma   90.00
#
_symmetry.space_group_name_H-M   'P 1'
#
loop_
_entity.id
_entity.type
_entity.pdbx_description
1 polymer ?
#
loop_
_entity_poly.entity_id
_entity_poly.type
_entity_poly.pdbx_seq_one_letter_code
_entity_poly.pdbx_strand_id
1 'polypeptide(L)'
;MEKKSRNLSVVFLLAILIIVVSATVKKVYDEHNDKLLRVVSQKIAEAAEVCTRDLVCGEETTLKFLVEKEYIAMPVHPISKEYVDENLVIYCKNFDCTTKVR
;
A
#
# COMPACT_ATOMS: atom_id res chain seq x y z
N MET A 1 -16.48 52.06 -1.25
CA MET A 1 -15.34 51.16 -1.56
C MET A 1 -15.20 49.97 -0.58
N GLU A 2 -15.84 49.99 0.60
CA GLU A 2 -15.74 48.91 1.61
C GLU A 2 -16.30 47.55 1.18
N LYS A 3 -17.48 47.49 0.51
CA LYS A 3 -18.09 46.20 0.11
C LYS A 3 -17.23 45.38 -0.86
N LYS A 4 -16.51 46.05 -1.78
CA LYS A 4 -15.65 45.39 -2.78
C LYS A 4 -14.40 44.79 -2.15
N SER A 5 -13.80 45.49 -1.17
CA SER A 5 -12.66 45.00 -0.38
C SER A 5 -13.02 43.80 0.51
N ARG A 6 -14.18 43.86 1.18
CA ARG A 6 -14.67 42.75 2.02
C ARG A 6 -14.95 41.48 1.23
N ASN A 7 -15.56 41.60 0.05
CA ASN A 7 -15.81 40.44 -0.82
C ASN A 7 -14.51 39.82 -1.35
N LEU A 8 -13.49 40.63 -1.65
CA LEU A 8 -12.19 40.14 -2.10
C LEU A 8 -11.45 39.35 -0.99
N SER A 9 -11.46 39.85 0.25
CA SER A 9 -10.86 39.13 1.39
C SER A 9 -11.52 37.77 1.66
N VAL A 10 -12.85 37.68 1.52
CA VAL A 10 -13.58 36.42 1.69
C VAL A 10 -13.19 35.40 0.62
N VAL A 11 -13.04 35.84 -0.64
CA VAL A 11 -12.61 34.96 -1.74
C VAL A 11 -11.19 34.44 -1.52
N PHE A 12 -10.26 35.28 -1.04
CA PHE A 12 -8.90 34.84 -0.70
C PHE A 12 -8.88 33.80 0.43
N LEU A 13 -9.68 34.01 1.48
CA LEU A 13 -9.80 33.05 2.58
C LEU A 13 -10.35 31.69 2.10
N LEU A 14 -11.36 31.71 1.23
CA LEU A 14 -11.91 30.50 0.63
C LEU A 14 -10.87 29.77 -0.24
N ALA A 15 -10.07 30.51 -1.02
CA ALA A 15 -9.03 29.92 -1.85
C ALA A 15 -7.95 29.20 -1.00
N ILE A 16 -7.51 29.82 0.11
CA ILE A 16 -6.56 29.20 1.04
C ILE A 16 -7.16 27.94 1.67
N LEU A 17 -8.42 28.00 2.10
CA LEU A 17 -9.13 26.84 2.66
C LEU A 17 -9.17 25.67 1.66
N ILE A 18 -9.50 25.93 0.39
CA ILE A 18 -9.54 24.89 -0.65
C ILE A 18 -8.16 24.25 -0.84
N ILE A 19 -7.09 25.04 -0.83
CA ILE A 19 -5.72 24.52 -0.97
C ILE A 19 -5.36 23.63 0.21
N VAL A 20 -5.63 24.06 1.45
CA VAL A 20 -5.30 23.28 2.65
C VAL A 20 -6.12 22.00 2.73
N VAL A 21 -7.42 22.06 2.42
CA VAL A 21 -8.31 20.90 2.43
C VAL A 21 -7.89 19.89 1.36
N SER A 22 -7.65 20.33 0.13
CA SER A 22 -7.23 19.43 -0.96
C SER A 22 -5.90 18.74 -0.69
N ALA A 23 -4.91 19.45 -0.15
CA ALA A 23 -3.62 18.87 0.26
C ALA A 23 -3.80 17.81 1.35
N THR A 24 -4.67 18.08 2.32
CA THR A 24 -4.96 17.16 3.44
C THR A 24 -5.68 15.91 2.96
N VAL A 25 -6.71 16.07 2.12
CA VAL A 25 -7.46 14.96 1.52
C VAL A 25 -6.54 14.06 0.72
N LYS A 26 -5.66 14.64 -0.11
CA LYS A 26 -4.67 13.86 -0.87
C LYS A 26 -3.75 13.05 0.04
N LYS A 27 -3.18 13.68 1.07
CA LYS A 27 -2.31 12.99 2.03
C LYS A 27 -3.01 11.84 2.72
N VAL A 28 -4.25 12.04 3.17
CA VAL A 28 -5.04 10.99 3.84
C VAL A 28 -5.36 9.84 2.89
N TYR A 29 -5.69 10.15 1.64
CA TYR A 29 -5.96 9.14 0.62
C TYR A 29 -4.72 8.29 0.31
N ASP A 30 -3.57 8.94 0.10
CA ASP A 30 -2.31 8.26 -0.18
C ASP A 30 -1.88 7.39 1.02
N GLU A 31 -1.98 7.91 2.24
CA GLU A 31 -1.65 7.16 3.46
C GLU A 31 -2.60 5.97 3.70
N HIS A 32 -3.88 6.11 3.36
CA HIS A 32 -4.84 5.01 3.45
C HIS A 32 -4.49 3.88 2.47
N ASN A 33 -4.18 4.24 1.23
CA ASN A 33 -3.79 3.28 0.20
C ASN A 33 -2.47 2.57 0.55
N ASP A 34 -1.47 3.31 1.04
CA ASP A 34 -0.21 2.72 1.51
C ASP A 34 -0.43 1.72 2.65
N LYS A 35 -1.33 2.02 3.59
CA LYS A 35 -1.69 1.08 4.67
C LYS A 35 -2.34 -0.19 4.13
N LEU A 36 -3.23 -0.07 3.15
CA LEU A 36 -3.87 -1.22 2.51
C LEU A 36 -2.84 -2.11 1.81
N LEU A 37 -1.93 -1.52 1.03
CA LEU A 37 -0.85 -2.25 0.37
C LEU A 37 0.11 -2.91 1.35
N ARG A 38 0.38 -2.23 2.48
CA ARG A 38 1.22 -2.78 3.53
C ARG A 38 0.62 -4.03 4.16
N VAL A 39 -0.68 -4.07 4.41
CA VAL A 39 -1.35 -5.26 4.97
C VAL A 39 -1.22 -6.45 4.01
N VAL A 40 -1.40 -6.24 2.71
CA VAL A 40 -1.25 -7.32 1.72
C VAL A 40 0.22 -7.76 1.63
N SER A 41 1.15 -6.82 1.62
CA SER A 41 2.59 -7.12 1.61
C SER A 41 3.01 -7.92 2.85
N GLN A 42 2.49 -7.57 4.03
CA GLN A 42 2.75 -8.28 5.28
C GLN A 42 2.19 -9.70 5.25
N LYS A 43 0.96 -9.91 4.75
CA LYS A 43 0.41 -11.26 4.59
C LYS A 43 1.26 -12.16 3.69
N ILE A 44 1.77 -11.62 2.59
CA ILE A 44 2.65 -12.35 1.67
C ILE A 44 3.98 -12.66 2.36
N ALA A 45 4.56 -11.69 3.08
CA ALA A 45 5.78 -11.89 3.85
C ALA A 45 5.62 -12.97 4.93
N GLU A 46 4.55 -12.94 5.72
CA GLU A 46 4.25 -13.93 6.75
C GLU A 46 4.15 -15.35 6.16
N ALA A 47 3.51 -15.50 5.00
CA ALA A 47 3.44 -16.78 4.29
C ALA A 47 4.85 -17.26 3.86
N ALA A 48 5.69 -16.35 3.38
CA ALA A 48 7.07 -16.66 3.04
C ALA A 48 7.90 -17.04 4.28
N GLU A 49 7.70 -16.37 5.43
CA GLU A 49 8.37 -16.73 6.68
C GLU A 49 8.03 -18.15 7.14
N VAL A 50 6.76 -18.55 7.01
CA VAL A 50 6.35 -19.94 7.27
C VAL A 50 7.09 -20.88 6.31
N CYS A 51 7.09 -20.59 5.01
CA CYS A 51 7.78 -21.41 4.02
C CYS A 51 9.30 -21.53 4.26
N THR A 52 9.98 -20.47 4.70
CA THR A 52 11.41 -20.49 5.05
C THR A 52 11.66 -21.25 6.35
N ARG A 53 10.76 -21.15 7.34
CA ARG A 53 10.83 -21.95 8.58
C ARG A 53 10.65 -23.44 8.34
N ASP A 54 9.80 -23.80 7.38
CA ASP A 54 9.59 -25.17 6.93
C ASP A 54 10.74 -25.70 6.05
N LEU A 55 11.79 -24.89 5.84
CA LEU A 55 12.96 -25.18 5.00
C LEU A 55 12.60 -25.49 3.54
N VAL A 56 11.43 -25.03 3.08
CA VAL A 56 10.96 -25.18 1.70
C VAL A 56 11.39 -23.99 0.83
N CYS A 57 11.35 -22.78 1.39
CA CYS A 57 11.80 -21.55 0.71
C CYS A 57 13.23 -21.17 1.11
N GLY A 58 13.99 -20.66 0.15
CA GLY A 58 15.31 -20.07 0.38
C GLY A 58 15.25 -18.58 0.79
N GLU A 59 16.35 -17.86 0.54
CA GLU A 59 16.44 -16.41 0.77
C GLU A 59 15.62 -15.58 -0.21
N GLU A 60 15.23 -16.17 -1.35
CA GLU A 60 14.39 -15.54 -2.37
C GLU A 60 13.32 -16.53 -2.82
N THR A 61 12.08 -16.06 -2.92
CA THR A 61 10.93 -16.82 -3.43
C THR A 61 9.97 -15.91 -4.19
N THR A 62 9.00 -16.49 -4.89
CA THR A 62 7.98 -15.75 -5.65
C THR A 62 6.59 -15.98 -5.06
N LEU A 63 5.69 -15.02 -5.28
CA LEU A 63 4.29 -15.18 -4.86
C LEU A 63 3.66 -16.42 -5.50
N LYS A 64 3.95 -16.67 -6.78
CA LYS A 64 3.54 -17.89 -7.48
C LYS A 64 3.91 -19.15 -6.73
N PHE A 65 5.17 -19.26 -6.28
CA PHE A 65 5.64 -20.44 -5.56
C PHE A 65 4.88 -20.63 -4.24
N LEU A 66 4.62 -19.55 -3.50
CA LEU A 66 3.85 -19.62 -2.25
C LEU A 66 2.40 -20.09 -2.48
N VAL A 67 1.79 -19.69 -3.60
CA VAL A 67 0.45 -20.13 -4.00
C VAL A 67 0.44 -21.59 -4.43
N GLU A 68 1.39 -22.01 -5.26
CA GLU A 68 1.54 -23.41 -5.72
C GLU A 68 1.81 -24.39 -4.57
N LYS A 69 2.47 -23.92 -3.50
CA LYS A 69 2.75 -24.67 -2.28
C LYS A 69 1.69 -24.50 -1.18
N GLU A 70 0.58 -23.82 -1.50
CA GLU A 70 -0.58 -23.64 -0.61
C GLU A 70 -0.25 -22.89 0.71
N TYR A 71 0.84 -22.13 0.77
CA TYR A 71 1.14 -21.26 1.92
C TYR A 71 0.23 -20.03 1.96
N ILE A 72 -0.29 -19.60 0.81
CA ILE A 72 -1.20 -18.47 0.69
C ILE A 72 -2.15 -18.67 -0.50
N ALA A 73 -3.40 -18.22 -0.36
CA ALA A 73 -4.29 -18.06 -1.51
C ALA A 73 -3.89 -16.83 -2.34
N MET A 74 -4.19 -16.83 -3.64
CA MET A 74 -3.84 -15.73 -4.54
C MET A 74 -4.36 -14.38 -4.00
N PRO A 75 -3.49 -13.45 -3.58
CA PRO A 75 -3.92 -12.21 -2.97
C PRO A 75 -4.44 -11.22 -4.03
N VAL A 76 -5.45 -10.45 -3.63
CA VAL A 76 -6.06 -9.42 -4.48
C VAL A 76 -5.58 -8.04 -4.03
N HIS A 77 -5.17 -7.23 -4.99
CA HIS A 77 -4.75 -5.86 -4.79
C HIS A 77 -5.91 -5.01 -4.26
N PRO A 78 -5.77 -4.33 -3.10
CA PRO A 78 -6.90 -3.77 -2.37
C PRO A 78 -7.48 -2.51 -3.04
N ILE A 79 -6.72 -1.87 -3.94
CA ILE A 79 -7.10 -0.63 -4.63
C ILE A 79 -7.68 -0.97 -6.01
N SER A 80 -6.86 -1.51 -6.91
CA SER A 80 -7.25 -1.91 -8.28
C SER A 80 -8.22 -3.10 -8.35
N LYS A 81 -8.31 -3.94 -7.31
CA LYS A 81 -9.11 -5.19 -7.28
C LYS A 81 -8.64 -6.27 -8.26
N GLU A 82 -7.46 -6.11 -8.83
CA GLU A 82 -6.79 -7.11 -9.65
C GLU A 82 -5.98 -8.06 -8.79
N TYR A 83 -5.61 -9.22 -9.31
CA TYR A 83 -4.66 -10.10 -8.63
C TYR A 83 -3.29 -9.43 -8.54
N VAL A 84 -2.58 -9.65 -7.43
CA VAL A 84 -1.19 -9.21 -7.28
C VAL A 84 -0.32 -9.97 -8.29
N ASP A 85 0.72 -9.35 -8.83
CA ASP A 85 1.64 -10.00 -9.77
C ASP A 85 2.23 -11.29 -9.16
N GLU A 86 1.97 -12.42 -9.82
CA GLU A 86 2.50 -13.74 -9.43
C GLU A 86 4.03 -13.77 -9.40
N ASN A 87 4.69 -12.92 -10.19
CA ASN A 87 6.15 -12.81 -10.26
C ASN A 87 6.71 -11.88 -9.18
N LEU A 88 5.87 -11.36 -8.27
CA LEU A 88 6.33 -10.56 -7.14
C LEU A 88 7.35 -11.37 -6.33
N VAL A 89 8.55 -10.82 -6.20
CA VAL A 89 9.66 -11.41 -5.45
C VAL A 89 9.53 -11.07 -3.96
N ILE A 90 9.80 -12.06 -3.13
CA ILE A 90 9.88 -11.95 -1.68
C ILE A 90 11.30 -12.29 -1.26
N TYR A 91 11.89 -11.41 -0.45
CA TYR A 91 13.24 -11.57 0.07
C TYR A 91 13.17 -11.91 1.55
N CYS A 92 13.83 -13.00 1.93
CA CYS A 92 13.88 -13.51 3.29
C CYS A 92 15.32 -13.54 3.80
N LYS A 93 15.56 -12.98 4.98
CA LYS A 93 16.86 -13.03 5.65
C LYS A 93 16.66 -13.36 7.12
N ASN A 94 17.32 -14.43 7.60
CA ASN A 94 17.20 -14.87 8.99
C ASN A 94 15.73 -15.06 9.45
N PHE A 95 14.89 -15.65 8.60
CA PHE A 95 13.45 -15.85 8.84
C PHE A 95 12.60 -14.58 8.94
N ASP A 96 13.15 -13.42 8.57
CA ASP A 96 12.40 -12.17 8.38
C ASP A 96 12.23 -11.92 6.87
N CYS A 97 10.99 -11.88 6.39
CA CYS A 97 10.67 -11.75 4.98
C CYS A 97 10.06 -10.39 4.66
N THR A 98 10.40 -9.83 3.50
CA THR A 98 9.89 -8.55 3.05
C THR A 98 9.50 -8.60 1.58
N THR A 99 8.41 -7.90 1.27
CA THR A 99 7.96 -7.65 -0.09
C THR A 99 7.20 -6.34 -0.14
N LYS A 100 7.01 -5.79 -1.34
CA LYS A 100 6.27 -4.54 -1.55
C LYS A 100 5.36 -4.66 -2.76
N VAL A 101 4.07 -4.76 -2.49
CA VAL A 101 3.02 -4.64 -3.51
C VAL A 101 2.92 -3.17 -3.93
N ARG A 102 2.80 -2.91 -5.25
CA ARG A 102 2.69 -1.59 -5.86
C ARG A 102 1.49 -1.52 -6.78
#